data_AF-A0A0B8WWB5-F1
#
_entry.id   AF-A0A0B8WWB5-F1
#
_cell.length_a   1.000
_cell.length_b   1.000
_cell.length_c   1.000
_cell.angle_alpha   90.00
_cell.angle_beta   90.00
_cell.angle_gamma   90.00
#
_symmetry.space_group_name_H-M   'P 1'
#
loop_
_entity.id
_entity.type
_entity.pdbx_description
1 polymer ?
#
loop_
_entity_poly.entity_id
_entity_poly.type
_entity_poly.pdbx_seq_one_letter_code
_entity_poly.pdbx_strand_id
1 'polypeptide(L)'
;MKPPIDNLMWIEELLPPGYDCMPKQGGMAYYLDMKLVLILVERRGLYEHKGVRYPFELWNGCIIPVEKKAQNAFFLKYLFLENHPANKDWLYIPAESENFEEEVKLLIREIARGNPLLGLAVKQSELSRSEKSSELPPKKVRKKARTDKKGENAFLLSVAKKQRSSS
;
A
#
# COMPACT_ATOMS: atom_id res chain seq x y z
N MET A 1 1.62 -25.78 5.47
CA MET A 1 2.06 -24.56 6.19
C MET A 1 2.69 -23.65 5.16
N LYS A 2 2.24 -22.39 5.03
CA LYS A 2 2.96 -21.41 4.21
C LYS A 2 4.29 -21.12 4.91
N PRO A 3 5.44 -21.15 4.23
CA PRO A 3 6.68 -20.68 4.83
C PRO A 3 6.51 -19.21 5.27
N PRO A 4 7.14 -18.80 6.38
CA PRO A 4 7.06 -17.43 6.86
C PRO A 4 7.67 -16.47 5.82
N ILE A 5 7.16 -15.24 5.85
CA ILE A 5 7.45 -14.11 4.95
C ILE A 5 8.77 -13.46 5.43
N ASP A 6 9.88 -14.20 5.43
CA ASP A 6 11.13 -13.77 6.09
C ASP A 6 12.36 -13.71 5.16
N ASN A 7 12.24 -13.91 3.85
CA ASN A 7 13.42 -13.90 2.96
C ASN A 7 13.90 -12.49 2.57
N LEU A 8 13.02 -11.50 2.57
CA LEU A 8 13.25 -10.13 2.10
C LEU A 8 13.15 -9.10 3.24
N MET A 9 12.73 -9.51 4.43
CA MET A 9 12.54 -8.62 5.58
C MET A 9 13.83 -7.92 6.02
N TRP A 10 15.01 -8.49 5.75
CA TRP A 10 16.30 -7.81 6.00
C TRP A 10 16.43 -6.46 5.27
N ILE A 11 15.68 -6.25 4.18
CA ILE A 11 15.66 -4.98 3.44
C ILE A 11 15.03 -3.86 4.28
N GLU A 12 14.09 -4.20 5.17
CA GLU A 12 13.45 -3.24 6.09
C GLU A 12 14.47 -2.63 7.05
N GLU A 13 15.45 -3.41 7.50
CA GLU A 13 16.52 -2.95 8.39
C GLU A 13 17.43 -1.90 7.74
N LEU A 14 17.45 -1.86 6.40
CA LEU A 14 18.24 -0.90 5.64
C LEU A 14 17.50 0.42 5.37
N LEU A 15 16.18 0.46 5.55
CA LEU A 15 15.39 1.66 5.31
C LEU A 15 15.76 2.76 6.31
N PRO A 16 15.75 4.04 5.88
CA PRO A 16 15.93 5.14 6.80
C PRO A 16 14.79 5.18 7.84
N PRO A 17 15.02 5.67 9.06
CA PRO A 17 13.99 5.72 10.09
C PRO A 17 12.84 6.66 9.70
N GLY A 18 11.67 6.45 10.31
CA GLY A 18 10.49 7.29 10.10
C GLY A 18 9.64 6.89 8.88
N TYR A 19 9.74 5.64 8.44
CA TYR A 19 8.80 5.10 7.45
C TYR A 19 7.49 4.66 8.09
N ASP A 20 6.41 4.73 7.30
CA ASP A 20 5.17 4.00 7.56
C ASP A 20 5.15 2.73 6.70
N CYS A 21 4.46 1.68 7.15
CA CYS A 21 4.25 0.47 6.37
C CYS A 21 2.78 0.05 6.32
N MET A 22 2.37 -0.60 5.22
CA MET A 22 1.06 -1.22 5.12
C MET A 22 1.06 -2.45 4.20
N PRO A 23 0.22 -3.46 4.50
CA PRO A 23 0.06 -4.62 3.61
C PRO A 23 -0.45 -4.20 2.23
N LYS A 24 0.25 -4.63 1.16
CA LYS A 24 -0.11 -4.29 -0.23
C LYS A 24 0.28 -5.39 -1.19
N GLN A 25 -0.62 -5.74 -2.12
CA GLN A 25 -0.39 -6.76 -3.17
C GLN A 25 0.12 -8.14 -2.67
N GLY A 26 -0.19 -8.51 -1.42
CA GLY A 26 0.29 -9.78 -0.84
C GLY A 26 1.70 -9.70 -0.26
N GLY A 27 2.25 -8.49 -0.10
CA GLY A 27 3.49 -8.19 0.60
C GLY A 27 3.35 -6.94 1.47
N MET A 28 4.45 -6.21 1.69
CA MET A 28 4.52 -5.01 2.52
C MET A 28 4.96 -3.80 1.70
N ALA A 29 4.21 -2.71 1.77
CA ALA A 29 4.54 -1.43 1.14
C ALA A 29 5.09 -0.45 2.19
N TYR A 30 6.16 0.25 1.84
CA TYR A 30 6.86 1.20 2.72
C TYR A 30 6.78 2.61 2.17
N TYR A 31 6.58 3.55 3.08
CA TYR A 31 6.28 4.94 2.79
C TYR A 31 7.23 5.84 3.54
N LEU A 32 7.82 6.82 2.85
CA LEU A 32 8.66 7.87 3.42
C LEU A 32 8.18 9.22 2.90
N ASP A 33 8.01 10.20 3.78
CA ASP A 33 7.58 11.55 3.42
C ASP A 33 6.37 11.58 2.47
N MET A 34 5.32 10.81 2.79
CA MET A 34 4.11 10.70 1.96
C MET A 34 4.34 10.12 0.55
N LYS A 35 5.46 9.42 0.32
CA LYS A 35 5.75 8.71 -0.93
C LYS A 35 5.86 7.22 -0.69
N LEU A 36 5.20 6.44 -1.53
CA LEU A 36 5.39 4.99 -1.60
C LEU A 36 6.73 4.71 -2.29
N VAL A 37 7.73 4.25 -1.56
CA VAL A 37 9.12 4.11 -2.04
C VAL A 37 9.51 2.67 -2.38
N LEU A 38 8.86 1.69 -1.73
CA LEU A 38 9.24 0.29 -1.82
C LEU A 38 8.01 -0.60 -1.58
N ILE A 39 7.90 -1.70 -2.31
CA ILE A 39 6.99 -2.80 -1.97
C ILE A 39 7.81 -4.09 -2.01
N LEU A 40 7.86 -4.79 -0.87
CA LEU A 40 8.45 -6.11 -0.76
C LEU A 40 7.35 -7.15 -0.92
N VAL A 41 7.53 -8.10 -1.83
CA VAL A 41 6.54 -9.16 -2.07
C VAL A 41 7.25 -10.51 -2.06
N GLU A 42 6.75 -11.44 -1.26
CA GLU A 42 7.26 -12.81 -1.14
C GLU A 42 6.18 -13.82 -1.49
N ARG A 43 5.82 -13.86 -2.78
CA ARG A 43 4.83 -14.78 -3.29
C ARG A 43 5.45 -15.69 -4.34
N ARG A 44 5.65 -16.93 -3.91
CA ARG A 44 6.22 -18.02 -4.71
C ARG A 44 5.20 -18.66 -5.66
N GLY A 45 5.70 -19.25 -6.74
CA GLY A 45 4.95 -20.14 -7.63
C GLY A 45 4.17 -19.47 -8.76
N LEU A 46 4.28 -18.16 -8.96
CA LEU A 46 3.67 -17.47 -10.11
C LEU A 46 4.74 -17.07 -11.13
N TYR A 47 4.82 -17.80 -12.24
CA TYR A 47 5.78 -17.55 -13.33
C TYR A 47 5.10 -17.05 -14.61
N GLU A 48 3.77 -16.99 -14.65
CA GLU A 48 3.02 -16.65 -15.85
C GLU A 48 2.12 -15.42 -15.63
N HIS A 49 2.12 -14.50 -16.58
CA HIS A 49 1.20 -13.38 -16.63
C HIS A 49 0.75 -13.13 -18.07
N LYS A 50 -0.58 -13.09 -18.29
CA LYS A 50 -1.19 -12.84 -19.61
C LYS A 50 -0.67 -13.77 -20.72
N GLY A 51 -0.45 -15.05 -20.41
CA GLY A 51 0.03 -16.05 -21.37
C GLY A 51 1.54 -16.00 -21.65
N VAL A 52 2.30 -15.13 -20.97
CA VAL A 52 3.76 -15.06 -21.07
C VAL A 52 4.39 -15.67 -19.83
N ARG A 53 5.32 -16.60 -20.03
CA ARG A 53 6.08 -17.27 -18.96
C ARG A 53 7.44 -16.60 -18.76
N TYR A 54 7.79 -16.35 -17.51
CA TYR A 54 9.01 -15.71 -17.08
C TYR A 54 9.95 -16.72 -16.41
N PRO A 55 11.27 -16.51 -16.46
CA PRO A 55 12.25 -17.41 -15.86
C PRO A 55 12.38 -17.24 -14.33
N PHE A 56 11.67 -16.27 -13.74
CA PHE A 56 11.69 -15.93 -12.32
C PHE A 56 10.27 -15.81 -11.76
N GLU A 57 10.14 -15.89 -10.44
CA GLU A 57 8.87 -15.66 -9.76
C GLU A 57 8.44 -14.18 -9.84
N LEU A 58 7.24 -13.97 -10.40
CA LEU A 58 6.70 -12.64 -10.71
C LEU A 58 6.41 -11.78 -9.50
N TRP A 59 6.21 -12.39 -8.33
CA TRP A 59 5.83 -11.68 -7.11
C TRP A 59 6.75 -12.05 -5.95
N ASN A 60 8.01 -12.36 -6.24
CA ASN A 60 9.02 -12.67 -5.24
C ASN A 60 10.25 -11.77 -5.45
N GLY A 61 10.25 -10.61 -4.81
CA GLY A 61 11.30 -9.60 -4.99
C GLY A 61 10.90 -8.21 -4.51
N CYS A 62 11.63 -7.24 -5.03
CA CYS A 62 11.59 -5.85 -4.64
C CYS A 62 10.96 -5.02 -5.75
N ILE A 63 9.84 -4.35 -5.46
CA ILE A 63 9.16 -3.43 -6.37
C ILE A 63 9.48 -2.00 -5.96
N ILE A 64 9.91 -1.19 -6.93
CA ILE A 64 10.31 0.19 -6.75
C ILE A 64 9.35 1.08 -7.55
N PRO A 65 8.39 1.73 -6.88
CA PRO A 65 7.43 2.59 -7.55
C PRO A 65 8.09 3.90 -7.96
N VAL A 66 8.01 4.22 -9.25
CA VAL A 66 8.62 5.41 -9.84
C VAL A 66 7.63 6.04 -10.80
N GLU A 67 7.62 7.36 -10.90
CA GLU A 67 6.80 8.03 -11.91
C GLU A 67 7.24 7.63 -13.32
N LYS A 68 6.29 7.39 -14.22
CA LYS A 68 6.56 6.99 -15.61
C LYS A 68 7.56 7.91 -16.34
N LYS A 69 7.53 9.21 -16.04
CA LYS A 69 8.46 10.20 -16.62
C LYS A 69 9.90 10.03 -16.14
N ALA A 70 10.09 9.52 -14.93
CA ALA A 70 11.39 9.31 -14.30
C ALA A 70 11.98 7.92 -14.63
N GLN A 71 11.17 6.94 -15.03
CA GLN A 71 11.64 5.57 -15.33
C GLN A 71 12.80 5.53 -16.33
N ASN A 72 12.76 6.34 -17.40
CA ASN A 72 13.85 6.37 -18.38
C ASN A 72 15.19 6.78 -17.76
N ALA A 73 15.18 7.73 -16.81
CA ALA A 73 16.39 8.13 -16.09
C ALA A 73 16.89 7.02 -15.16
N PHE A 74 15.98 6.23 -14.57
CA PHE A 74 16.34 5.06 -13.79
C PHE A 74 16.98 3.96 -14.64
N PHE A 75 16.42 3.63 -15.81
CA PHE A 75 17.02 2.63 -16.68
C PHE A 75 18.43 3.01 -17.14
N LEU A 76 18.68 4.29 -17.41
CA LEU A 76 20.02 4.76 -17.79
C LEU A 76 21.04 4.65 -16.63
N LYS A 77 20.59 4.79 -15.38
CA LYS A 77 21.46 4.77 -14.19
C LYS A 77 21.59 3.37 -13.58
N TYR A 78 20.54 2.55 -13.66
CA TYR A 78 20.41 1.24 -13.03
C TYR A 78 19.94 0.24 -14.08
N LEU A 79 20.89 -0.31 -14.83
CA LEU A 79 20.61 -1.22 -15.94
C LEU A 79 19.98 -2.55 -15.51
N PHE A 80 20.09 -2.90 -14.22
CA PHE A 80 19.48 -4.09 -13.62
C PHE A 80 17.99 -3.94 -13.32
N LEU A 81 17.46 -2.70 -13.36
CA LEU A 81 16.04 -2.49 -13.15
C LEU A 81 15.27 -2.90 -14.39
N GLU A 82 14.23 -3.71 -14.17
CA GLU A 82 13.29 -4.11 -15.22
C GLU A 82 11.88 -3.63 -14.89
N ASN A 83 11.03 -3.48 -15.91
CA ASN A 83 9.60 -3.26 -15.67
C ASN A 83 8.96 -4.53 -15.09
N HIS A 84 8.14 -4.38 -14.07
CA HIS A 84 7.40 -5.49 -13.50
C HIS A 84 6.42 -6.07 -14.55
N PRO A 85 6.41 -7.40 -14.78
CA PRO A 85 5.56 -8.02 -15.80
C PRO A 85 4.06 -7.73 -15.67
N ALA A 86 3.56 -7.65 -14.43
CA ALA A 86 2.17 -7.32 -14.16
C ALA A 86 1.82 -5.83 -14.29
N ASN A 87 2.77 -4.93 -14.08
CA ASN A 87 2.56 -3.50 -14.12
C ASN A 87 3.81 -2.78 -14.65
N LYS A 88 3.72 -2.22 -15.86
CA LYS A 88 4.84 -1.53 -16.51
C LYS A 88 5.25 -0.25 -15.78
N ASP A 89 4.39 0.32 -14.94
CA ASP A 89 4.73 1.52 -14.18
C ASP A 89 5.55 1.21 -12.91
N TRP A 90 5.82 -0.08 -12.64
CA TRP A 90 6.65 -0.52 -11.52
C TRP A 90 7.99 -1.02 -12.02
N LEU A 91 9.06 -0.57 -11.37
CA LEU A 91 10.39 -1.15 -11.54
C LEU A 91 10.52 -2.33 -10.56
N TYR A 92 11.28 -3.34 -10.95
CA TYR A 92 11.35 -4.61 -10.21
C TYR A 92 12.76 -5.18 -10.22
N ILE A 93 13.13 -5.78 -9.08
CA ILE A 93 14.28 -6.66 -8.94
C ILE A 93 13.77 -8.00 -8.42
N PRO A 94 13.87 -9.09 -9.20
CA PRO A 94 13.51 -10.43 -8.74
C PRO A 94 14.45 -10.89 -7.62
N ALA A 95 13.92 -11.56 -6.60
CA ALA A 95 14.72 -12.14 -5.51
C ALA A 95 15.71 -13.22 -5.98
N GLU A 96 15.48 -13.79 -7.16
CA GLU A 96 16.34 -14.78 -7.81
C GLU A 96 17.50 -14.14 -8.61
N SER A 97 17.59 -12.80 -8.67
CA SER A 97 18.70 -12.10 -9.34
C SER A 97 20.04 -12.44 -8.66
N GLU A 98 21.08 -12.65 -9.46
CA GLU A 98 22.41 -13.03 -8.96
C GLU A 98 23.01 -11.96 -8.03
N ASN A 99 22.78 -10.68 -8.36
CA ASN A 99 23.29 -9.53 -7.58
C ASN A 99 22.19 -8.85 -6.76
N PHE A 100 21.13 -9.60 -6.40
CA PHE A 100 19.93 -9.05 -5.76
C PHE A 100 20.26 -8.18 -4.54
N GLU A 101 21.12 -8.67 -3.66
CA GLU A 101 21.43 -8.00 -2.40
C GLU A 101 22.16 -6.66 -2.63
N GLU A 102 23.14 -6.64 -3.53
CA GLU A 102 23.91 -5.45 -3.90
C GLU A 102 23.03 -4.40 -4.60
N GLU A 103 22.19 -4.84 -5.53
CA GLU A 103 21.25 -4.01 -6.29
C GLU A 103 20.22 -3.35 -5.37
N VAL A 104 19.64 -4.12 -4.44
CA VAL A 104 18.72 -3.58 -3.43
C VAL A 104 19.43 -2.60 -2.52
N LYS A 105 20.62 -2.93 -2.00
CA LYS A 105 21.41 -2.00 -1.15
C LYS A 105 21.74 -0.70 -1.87
N LEU A 106 21.96 -0.72 -3.19
CA LEU A 106 22.18 0.50 -3.98
C LEU A 106 20.92 1.37 -4.04
N LEU A 107 19.74 0.76 -4.24
CA LEU A 107 18.49 1.51 -4.28
C LEU A 107 18.06 2.04 -2.92
N ILE A 108 18.19 1.26 -1.87
CA ILE A 108 17.86 1.72 -0.50
C ILE A 108 18.73 2.92 -0.12
N ARG A 109 20.01 2.92 -0.50
CA ARG A 109 20.89 4.10 -0.32
C ARG A 109 20.38 5.34 -1.04
N GLU A 110 19.76 5.20 -2.20
CA GLU A 110 19.20 6.32 -2.96
C GLU A 110 17.87 6.81 -2.37
N ILE A 111 17.07 5.89 -1.81
CA ILE A 111 15.89 6.22 -1.01
C ILE A 111 16.32 7.03 0.21
N ALA A 112 17.34 6.56 0.94
CA ALA A 112 17.88 7.24 2.13
C ALA A 112 18.46 8.63 1.82
N ARG A 113 18.95 8.87 0.60
CA ARG A 113 19.41 10.18 0.11
C ARG A 113 18.26 11.13 -0.26
N GLY A 114 17.00 10.67 -0.20
CA GLY A 114 15.84 11.47 -0.57
C GLY A 114 15.80 11.80 -2.07
N ASN A 115 16.22 10.88 -2.93
CA ASN A 115 16.20 11.09 -4.38
C ASN A 115 14.76 11.47 -4.82
N PRO A 116 14.54 12.68 -5.38
CA PRO A 116 13.19 13.18 -5.64
C PRO A 116 12.44 12.38 -6.71
N LEU A 117 13.18 11.65 -7.55
CA LEU A 117 12.63 10.80 -8.60
C LEU A 117 12.15 9.44 -8.07
N LEU A 118 12.50 9.07 -6.84
CA LEU A 118 12.03 7.83 -6.20
C LEU A 118 10.70 8.04 -5.50
N GLY A 119 9.88 6.99 -5.61
CA GLY A 119 8.61 6.86 -4.97
C GLY A 119 7.45 7.50 -5.73
N LEU A 120 6.25 7.12 -5.35
CA LEU A 120 5.00 7.71 -5.84
C LEU A 120 4.33 8.48 -4.72
N ALA A 121 4.02 9.75 -4.96
CA ALA A 121 3.29 10.57 -4.00
C ALA A 121 1.90 9.97 -3.73
N VAL A 122 1.57 9.75 -2.45
CA VAL A 122 0.26 9.25 -2.04
C VAL A 122 -0.57 10.33 -1.36
N LYS A 123 -1.89 10.24 -1.52
CA LYS A 123 -2.81 11.17 -0.87
C LYS A 123 -2.95 10.80 0.60
N GLN A 124 -3.02 11.78 1.50
CA GLN A 124 -3.23 11.56 2.94
C GLN A 124 -4.43 10.67 3.31
N SER A 125 -5.45 10.64 2.45
CA SER A 125 -6.61 9.74 2.64
C SER A 125 -6.27 8.25 2.52
N GLU A 126 -5.15 7.89 1.90
CA GLU A 126 -4.73 6.50 1.72
C GLU A 126 -3.98 5.96 2.94
N LEU A 127 -3.19 6.79 3.61
CA LEU A 127 -2.46 6.41 4.83
C LEU A 127 -3.39 6.32 6.06
N SER A 128 -4.32 7.28 6.20
CA SER A 128 -5.27 7.35 7.33
C SER A 128 -6.31 6.22 7.37
N ARG A 129 -6.45 5.42 6.31
CA ARG A 129 -7.27 4.20 6.34
C ARG A 129 -6.60 3.04 7.07
N SER A 130 -5.26 3.02 7.14
CA SER A 130 -4.49 1.96 7.79
C SER A 130 -4.66 1.99 9.31
N GLU A 131 -4.63 3.19 9.91
CA GLU A 131 -4.84 3.37 11.36
C GLU A 131 -6.22 2.90 11.84
N LYS A 132 -7.24 2.93 10.97
CA LYS A 132 -8.59 2.45 11.31
C LYS A 132 -8.78 0.94 11.20
N SER A 133 -7.81 0.22 10.62
CA SER A 133 -7.89 -1.22 10.42
C SER A 133 -7.10 -2.06 11.44
N SER A 134 -6.26 -1.43 12.26
CA SER A 134 -5.54 -2.08 13.37
C SER A 134 -6.28 -2.00 14.71
N GLU A 135 -7.33 -1.18 14.83
CA GLU A 135 -8.29 -1.34 15.93
C GLU A 135 -9.15 -2.57 15.68
N LEU A 136 -8.95 -3.59 16.52
CA LEU A 136 -9.81 -4.78 16.66
C LEU A 136 -11.28 -4.42 16.41
N PRO A 137 -12.05 -5.26 15.69
CA PRO A 137 -13.46 -4.98 15.47
C PRO A 137 -14.11 -4.81 16.84
N PRO A 138 -14.78 -3.68 17.14
CA PRO A 138 -15.48 -3.55 18.40
C PRO A 138 -16.45 -4.72 18.48
N LYS A 139 -16.25 -5.57 19.51
CA LYS A 139 -17.15 -6.68 19.83
C LYS A 139 -18.57 -6.16 19.67
N LYS A 140 -19.32 -6.73 18.72
CA LYS A 140 -20.74 -6.44 18.51
C LYS A 140 -21.48 -6.75 19.82
N VAL A 141 -21.57 -5.75 20.70
CA VAL A 141 -22.60 -5.73 21.73
C VAL A 141 -23.90 -5.62 20.95
N ARG A 142 -24.68 -6.71 20.95
CA ARG A 142 -26.02 -6.76 20.41
C ARG A 142 -26.83 -5.62 21.04
N LYS A 143 -27.00 -4.51 20.32
CA LYS A 143 -27.97 -3.48 20.70
C LYS A 143 -29.36 -4.06 20.48
N LYS A 144 -30.04 -4.35 21.59
CA LYS A 144 -31.49 -4.57 21.63
C LYS A 144 -32.21 -3.33 21.07
N ALA A 145 -33.21 -3.62 20.25
CA ALA A 145 -34.45 -2.89 19.98
C ALA A 145 -34.41 -1.40 19.52
N ARG A 146 -34.85 -1.23 18.26
CA ARG A 146 -35.87 -0.29 17.72
C ARG A 146 -35.91 1.14 18.27
N THR A 147 -35.67 2.12 17.37
CA THR A 147 -36.71 3.10 16.95
C THR A 147 -36.28 3.84 15.67
N ASP A 148 -37.21 3.95 14.72
CA ASP A 148 -37.04 4.60 13.41
C ASP A 148 -36.90 6.13 13.52
N LYS A 149 -35.83 6.69 12.96
CA LYS A 149 -35.63 8.14 12.77
C LYS A 149 -36.47 8.70 11.62
N LYS A 150 -37.77 8.43 11.64
CA LYS A 150 -38.76 9.06 10.73
C LYS A 150 -39.98 9.64 11.47
N GLY A 151 -39.89 9.80 12.80
CA GLY A 151 -40.96 10.31 13.66
C GLY A 151 -40.70 11.67 14.34
N GLU A 152 -39.45 12.14 14.44
CA GLU A 152 -39.15 13.35 15.22
C GLU A 152 -39.63 14.65 14.54
N ASN A 153 -39.76 14.67 13.21
CA ASN A 153 -40.23 15.85 12.48
C ASN A 153 -41.78 16.00 12.49
N ALA A 154 -42.53 14.94 12.81
CA ALA A 154 -43.99 14.98 12.86
C ALA A 154 -44.52 15.47 14.22
N PHE A 155 -43.79 15.21 15.31
CA PHE A 155 -44.20 15.62 16.65
C PHE A 155 -44.07 17.14 16.87
N LEU A 156 -42.96 17.74 16.42
CA LEU A 156 -42.72 19.20 16.54
C LEU A 156 -43.75 20.05 15.77
N LEU A 157 -44.22 19.57 14.60
CA LEU A 157 -45.25 20.27 13.81
C LEU A 157 -46.65 20.17 14.45
N SER A 158 -46.95 19.11 15.20
CA SER A 158 -48.23 18.95 15.88
C SER A 158 -48.39 19.85 17.11
N VAL A 159 -47.28 20.14 17.81
CA VAL A 159 -47.27 21.05 18.97
C VAL A 159 -47.40 22.51 18.52
N ALA A 160 -46.77 22.89 17.41
CA ALA A 160 -46.84 24.26 16.87
C ALA A 160 -48.23 24.64 16.33
N LYS A 161 -49.03 23.69 15.81
CA LYS A 161 -50.41 23.95 15.35
C LYS A 161 -51.42 24.06 16.49
N LYS A 162 -51.18 23.42 17.64
CA LYS A 162 -52.11 23.43 18.78
C LYS A 162 -52.05 24.71 19.62
N GLN A 163 -50.99 25.51 19.51
CA GLN A 163 -50.89 26.83 20.19
C GLN A 163 -51.41 28.02 19.37
N ARG A 164 -51.89 27.81 18.13
CA ARG A 164 -52.50 28.88 17.30
C ARG A 164 -54.04 28.82 17.22
N SER A 165 -54.68 27.93 17.96
CA SER A 165 -56.15 27.74 17.93
C SER A 165 -56.83 27.97 19.29
N SER A 166 -56.12 28.60 20.24
CA SER A 166 -56.71 29.14 21.47
C SER A 166 -56.44 30.65 21.55
N SER A 167 -57.12 31.38 20.68
CA SER A 167 -57.44 32.82 20.78
C SER A 167 -58.76 33.05 20.07
#